data_AF-A0A099PDT1-F1
#
_entry.id   AF-A0A099PDT1-F1
#
_cell.length_a   1.000
_cell.length_b   1.000
_cell.length_c   1.000
_cell.angle_alpha   90.00
_cell.angle_beta   90.00
_cell.angle_gamma   90.00
#
_symmetry.space_group_name_H-M   'P 1'
#
loop_
_entity.id
_entity.type
_entity.pdbx_description
1 polymer ?
#
loop_
_entity_poly.entity_id
_entity_poly.type
_entity_poly.pdbx_seq_one_letter_code
_entity_poly.pdbx_strand_id
1 'polypeptide(L)'
;MGLILFCLLAPAAALQAQILHYTDDTGRRIYVDNISKVPHAYRDQLEKRGSRLTPERRDELEMERQERLSAQQQQQYLRQLDQAIAALQTPLTMRGNSVMLPVKVTLRGRTANTLMVLDTGASSTVFHRDKLSQLPLDARPSGYARVASGDVIETFSARFDRIEIGPYRIDGPRADIIDFQGALGHMMAC
;
A
#
# COMPACT_ATOMS: atom_id res chain seq x y z
N MET A 1 -49.40 21.79 0.41
CA MET A 1 -48.83 23.14 0.27
C MET A 1 -47.50 23.17 1.03
N GLY A 2 -46.43 22.72 0.38
CA GLY A 2 -45.07 22.67 0.94
C GLY A 2 -44.17 23.53 0.07
N LEU A 3 -43.56 24.55 0.67
CA LEU A 3 -42.79 25.61 0.04
C LEU A 3 -41.53 25.05 -0.64
N ILE A 4 -41.37 25.30 -1.94
CA ILE A 4 -40.18 24.96 -2.73
C ILE A 4 -39.09 25.99 -2.42
N LEU A 5 -37.97 25.54 -1.85
CA LEU A 5 -36.78 26.36 -1.63
C LEU A 5 -35.93 26.37 -2.92
N PHE A 6 -36.06 27.43 -3.70
CA PHE A 6 -35.30 27.66 -4.92
C PHE A 6 -33.92 28.24 -4.55
N CYS A 7 -32.91 27.38 -4.41
CA CYS A 7 -31.51 27.80 -4.25
C CYS A 7 -31.01 28.46 -5.54
N LEU A 8 -30.90 29.79 -5.54
CA LEU A 8 -30.21 30.57 -6.57
C LEU A 8 -28.72 30.20 -6.59
N LEU A 9 -28.30 29.42 -7.59
CA LEU A 9 -26.90 29.34 -8.02
C LEU A 9 -26.54 30.65 -8.73
N ALA A 10 -25.88 31.56 -8.03
CA ALA A 10 -25.20 32.69 -8.66
C ALA A 10 -23.83 32.21 -9.20
N PRO A 11 -23.51 32.43 -10.49
CA PRO A 11 -22.20 32.10 -11.02
C PRO A 11 -21.16 33.05 -10.39
N ALA A 12 -20.15 32.48 -9.74
CA ALA A 12 -19.00 33.23 -9.26
C ALA A 12 -18.27 33.84 -10.46
N ALA A 13 -18.44 35.14 -10.66
CA ALA A 13 -17.70 35.88 -11.67
C ALA A 13 -16.20 35.74 -11.37
N ALA A 14 -15.48 35.03 -12.24
CA ALA A 14 -14.04 34.94 -12.18
C ALA A 14 -13.45 36.35 -12.36
N LEU A 15 -13.08 36.99 -11.26
CA LEU A 15 -12.33 38.24 -11.25
C LEU A 15 -10.94 37.97 -11.81
N GLN A 16 -10.78 38.17 -13.12
CA GLN A 16 -9.47 38.18 -13.74
C GLN A 16 -8.70 39.40 -13.23
N ALA A 17 -7.72 39.17 -12.36
CA ALA A 17 -6.77 40.21 -11.98
C ALA A 17 -5.98 40.63 -13.24
N GLN A 18 -6.22 41.84 -13.73
CA GLN A 18 -5.47 42.43 -14.85
C GLN A 18 -4.55 43.51 -14.27
N ILE A 19 -3.23 43.27 -14.33
CA ILE A 19 -2.23 44.28 -13.95
C ILE A 19 -2.19 45.33 -15.07
N LEU A 20 -2.60 46.55 -14.75
CA LEU A 20 -2.59 47.72 -15.62
C LEU A 20 -1.36 48.58 -15.29
N HIS A 21 -0.86 49.35 -16.26
CA HIS A 21 0.19 50.34 -16.00
C HIS A 21 -0.09 51.65 -16.75
N TYR A 22 0.34 52.78 -16.18
CA TYR A 22 0.33 54.09 -16.83
C TYR A 22 1.65 54.83 -16.53
N THR A 23 1.95 55.86 -17.32
CA THR A 23 3.12 56.72 -17.11
C THR A 23 2.64 58.09 -16.65
N ASP A 24 3.15 58.57 -15.51
CA ASP A 24 2.81 59.89 -14.99
C ASP A 24 3.57 61.01 -15.74
N ASP A 25 3.26 62.26 -15.37
CA ASP A 25 3.87 63.48 -15.90
C ASP A 25 5.37 63.61 -15.61
N THR A 26 5.89 62.85 -14.63
CA THR A 26 7.32 62.76 -14.32
C THR A 26 8.06 61.69 -15.13
N GLY A 27 7.34 60.95 -15.98
CA GLY A 27 7.87 59.85 -16.77
C GLY A 27 8.01 58.53 -15.99
N ARG A 28 7.46 58.44 -14.77
CA ARG A 28 7.52 57.24 -13.95
C ARG A 28 6.38 56.28 -14.30
N ARG A 29 6.70 54.99 -14.44
CA ARG A 29 5.73 53.93 -14.73
C ARG A 29 5.12 53.40 -13.43
N ILE A 30 3.79 53.48 -13.32
CA ILE A 30 3.01 53.07 -12.14
C ILE A 30 2.13 51.86 -12.51
N TYR A 31 2.17 50.80 -11.70
CA TYR A 31 1.42 49.56 -11.90
C TYR A 31 0.25 49.47 -10.91
N VAL A 32 -0.95 49.07 -11.37
CA VAL A 32 -2.18 48.99 -10.56
C VAL A 32 -3.02 47.76 -10.92
N ASP A 33 -3.77 47.24 -9.94
CA ASP A 33 -4.54 45.98 -10.10
C ASP A 33 -5.94 46.17 -10.71
N ASN A 34 -6.41 47.42 -10.84
CA ASN A 34 -7.73 47.73 -11.39
C ASN A 34 -7.75 49.11 -12.05
N ILE A 35 -8.73 49.32 -12.94
CA ILE A 35 -8.88 50.58 -13.69
C ILE A 35 -9.31 51.77 -12.81
N SER A 36 -9.97 51.51 -11.68
CA SER A 36 -10.43 52.57 -10.77
C SER A 36 -9.26 53.27 -10.06
N LYS A 37 -8.12 52.58 -9.89
CA LYS A 37 -6.86 53.16 -9.39
C LYS A 37 -6.09 53.95 -10.45
N VAL A 38 -6.53 53.97 -11.72
CA VAL A 38 -5.92 54.80 -12.77
C VAL A 38 -6.62 56.17 -12.83
N PRO A 39 -5.90 57.28 -12.60
CA PRO A 39 -6.46 58.62 -12.73
C PRO A 39 -6.99 58.89 -14.14
N HIS A 40 -8.09 59.64 -14.26
CA HIS A 40 -8.80 59.84 -15.53
C HIS A 40 -7.89 60.36 -16.65
N ALA A 41 -6.95 61.25 -16.33
CA ALA A 41 -6.01 61.85 -17.27
C ALA A 41 -5.05 60.83 -17.95
N TYR A 42 -4.86 59.65 -17.35
CA TYR A 42 -3.95 58.62 -17.87
C TYR A 42 -4.69 57.39 -18.39
N ARG A 43 -6.02 57.38 -18.37
CA ARG A 43 -6.82 56.22 -18.81
C ARG A 43 -6.73 55.96 -20.31
N ASP A 44 -6.49 56.99 -21.11
CA ASP A 44 -6.32 56.86 -22.56
C ASP A 44 -5.00 56.17 -22.94
N GLN A 45 -4.05 56.06 -22.00
CA GLN A 45 -2.80 55.31 -22.16
C GLN A 45 -2.95 53.81 -21.87
N LEU A 46 -4.09 53.38 -21.33
CA LEU A 46 -4.35 51.99 -20.98
C LEU A 46 -4.70 51.18 -22.24
N GLU A 47 -3.69 50.86 -23.06
CA GLU A 47 -3.86 49.73 -23.98
C GLU A 47 -4.09 48.48 -23.15
N LYS A 48 -5.21 47.79 -23.39
CA LYS A 48 -5.46 46.42 -22.89
C LYS A 48 -4.48 45.47 -23.56
N ARG A 49 -3.20 45.56 -23.21
CA ARG A 49 -2.23 44.49 -23.39
C ARG A 49 -2.52 43.44 -22.32
N GLY A 50 -3.76 42.94 -22.31
CA GLY A 50 -4.04 41.67 -21.69
C GLY A 50 -3.06 40.69 -22.32
N SER A 51 -2.30 40.00 -21.48
CA SER A 51 -1.38 38.93 -21.85
C SER A 51 -2.07 38.00 -22.87
N ARG A 52 -2.00 38.35 -24.15
CA ARG A 52 -2.55 37.53 -25.22
C ARG A 52 -1.41 36.58 -25.49
N LEU A 53 -1.34 35.54 -24.66
CA LEU A 53 -0.54 34.36 -24.94
C LEU A 53 -0.80 34.02 -26.39
N THR A 54 0.25 34.03 -27.21
CA THR A 54 0.16 33.61 -28.60
C THR A 54 -0.32 32.15 -28.62
N PRO A 55 -0.96 31.69 -29.70
CA PRO A 55 -1.37 30.28 -29.81
C PRO A 55 -0.23 29.33 -29.46
N GLU A 56 0.98 29.62 -29.95
CA GLU A 56 2.18 28.83 -29.70
C GLU A 56 2.51 28.78 -28.19
N ARG A 57 2.43 29.92 -27.50
CA ARG A 57 2.71 29.97 -26.06
C ARG A 57 1.63 29.27 -25.22
N ARG A 58 0.40 29.16 -25.72
CA ARG A 58 -0.66 28.38 -25.07
C ARG A 58 -0.39 26.88 -25.22
N ASP A 59 -0.07 26.45 -26.44
CA ASP A 59 0.23 25.06 -26.75
C ASP A 59 1.44 24.56 -25.94
N GLU A 60 2.49 25.38 -25.81
CA GLU A 60 3.64 25.10 -24.94
C GLU A 60 3.24 24.86 -23.47
N LEU A 61 2.39 25.72 -22.91
CA LEU A 61 1.91 25.60 -21.53
C LEU A 61 0.99 24.38 -21.33
N GLU A 62 0.20 24.05 -22.34
CA GLU A 62 -0.65 22.86 -22.34
C GLU A 62 0.19 21.59 -22.42
N MET A 63 1.22 21.54 -23.27
CA MET A 63 2.19 20.44 -23.31
C MET A 63 2.92 20.28 -21.97
N GLU A 64 3.45 21.36 -21.39
CA GLU A 64 4.14 21.32 -20.09
C GLU A 64 3.20 20.83 -18.98
N ARG A 65 1.93 21.26 -19.00
CA ARG A 65 0.91 20.75 -18.07
C ARG A 65 0.66 19.26 -18.30
N GLN A 66 0.52 18.83 -19.55
CA GLN A 66 0.28 17.43 -19.92
C GLN A 66 1.43 16.54 -19.44
N GLU A 67 2.67 16.97 -19.65
CA GLU A 67 3.89 16.27 -19.20
C GLU A 67 3.97 16.19 -17.67
N ARG A 68 3.65 17.28 -16.97
CA ARG A 68 3.60 17.26 -15.50
C ARG A 68 2.55 16.30 -14.98
N LEU A 69 1.36 16.30 -15.59
CA LEU A 69 0.28 15.39 -15.22
C LEU A 69 0.65 13.93 -15.50
N SER A 70 1.26 13.65 -16.65
CA SER A 70 1.69 12.28 -16.99
C SER A 70 2.79 11.79 -16.05
N ALA A 71 3.78 12.64 -15.75
CA ALA A 71 4.85 12.32 -14.78
C ALA A 71 4.27 12.06 -13.37
N GLN A 72 3.30 12.87 -12.94
CA GLN A 72 2.62 12.67 -11.65
C GLN A 72 1.84 11.35 -11.61
N GLN A 73 1.10 11.03 -12.68
CA GLN A 73 0.35 9.77 -12.80
C GLN A 73 1.30 8.57 -12.78
N GLN A 74 2.41 8.65 -13.52
CA GLN A 74 3.41 7.58 -13.55
C GLN A 74 4.04 7.38 -12.17
N GLN A 75 4.36 8.46 -11.46
CA GLN A 75 4.89 8.37 -10.09
C GLN A 75 3.86 7.81 -9.10
N GLN A 76 2.58 8.11 -9.26
CA GLN A 76 1.51 7.50 -8.45
C GLN A 76 1.41 6.00 -8.72
N TYR A 77 1.45 5.60 -9.99
CA TYR A 77 1.41 4.20 -10.39
C TYR A 77 2.59 3.40 -9.83
N LEU A 78 3.81 3.94 -9.91
CA LEU A 78 4.99 3.31 -9.31
C LEU A 78 4.85 3.12 -7.79
N ARG A 79 4.37 4.15 -7.09
CA ARG A 79 4.12 4.03 -5.63
C ARG A 79 3.08 2.98 -5.29
N GLN A 80 2.02 2.85 -6.10
CA GLN A 80 1.02 1.80 -5.91
C GLN A 80 1.61 0.41 -6.11
N LEU A 81 2.48 0.24 -7.12
CA LEU A 81 3.20 -1.02 -7.33
C LEU A 81 4.10 -1.35 -6.14
N ASP A 82 4.89 -0.39 -5.65
CA ASP A 82 5.76 -0.59 -4.49
C ASP A 82 4.96 -1.01 -3.25
N GLN A 83 3.82 -0.37 -2.99
CA GLN A 83 2.92 -0.71 -1.90
C GLN A 83 2.32 -2.12 -2.06
N ALA A 84 1.92 -2.49 -3.28
CA ALA A 84 1.40 -3.81 -3.57
C ALA A 84 2.47 -4.91 -3.37
N ILE A 85 3.71 -4.65 -3.81
CA ILE A 85 4.84 -5.56 -3.59
C ILE A 85 5.13 -5.70 -2.09
N ALA A 86 5.19 -4.59 -1.36
CA ALA A 86 5.43 -4.59 0.08
C ALA A 86 4.36 -5.37 0.86
N ALA A 87 3.09 -5.28 0.44
CA ALA A 87 1.98 -6.02 1.05
C ALA A 87 2.09 -7.56 0.87
N LEU A 88 2.86 -8.02 -0.12
CA LEU A 88 3.10 -9.45 -0.37
C LEU A 88 4.33 -10.00 0.37
N GLN A 89 5.09 -9.15 1.06
CA GLN A 89 6.30 -9.57 1.75
C GLN A 89 5.99 -10.25 3.09
N THR A 90 6.77 -11.28 3.44
CA THR A 90 6.74 -11.93 4.75
C THR A 90 8.10 -11.72 5.43
N PRO A 91 8.16 -11.24 6.68
CA PRO A 91 9.42 -11.13 7.39
C PRO A 91 10.00 -12.52 7.67
N LEU A 92 11.28 -12.71 7.34
CA LEU A 92 12.01 -13.96 7.55
C LEU A 92 13.21 -13.71 8.48
N THR A 93 13.54 -14.72 9.27
CA THR A 93 14.75 -14.73 10.12
C THR A 93 15.68 -15.84 9.66
N MET A 94 16.93 -15.50 9.35
CA MET A 94 17.96 -16.50 9.03
C MET A 94 18.62 -17.00 10.30
N ARG A 95 18.71 -18.31 10.48
CA ARG A 95 19.48 -18.93 11.56
C ARG A 95 20.38 -20.02 10.99
N GLY A 96 21.67 -19.71 10.84
CA GLY A 96 22.60 -20.58 10.12
C GLY A 96 22.17 -20.75 8.67
N ASN A 97 21.97 -21.99 8.22
CA ASN A 97 21.46 -22.30 6.88
C ASN A 97 19.93 -22.50 6.82
N SER A 98 19.21 -22.15 7.88
CA SER A 98 17.77 -22.34 7.96
C SER A 98 17.04 -21.00 7.86
N VAL A 99 16.04 -20.95 6.99
CA VAL A 99 15.11 -19.83 6.88
C VAL A 99 13.96 -20.08 7.85
N MET A 100 13.80 -19.18 8.82
CA MET A 100 12.70 -19.23 9.79
C MET A 100 11.61 -18.21 9.45
N LEU A 101 10.35 -18.63 9.53
CA LEU A 101 9.18 -17.82 9.27
C LEU A 101 8.16 -17.87 10.42
N PRO A 102 7.53 -16.74 10.77
CA PRO A 102 6.42 -16.73 11.71
C PRO A 102 5.17 -17.31 11.05
N VAL A 103 4.52 -18.24 11.75
CA VAL A 103 3.31 -18.92 11.31
C VAL A 103 2.25 -18.80 12.37
N LYS A 104 1.05 -18.40 11.95
CA LYS A 104 -0.13 -18.32 12.80
C LYS A 104 -1.10 -19.42 12.42
N VAL A 105 -1.43 -20.26 13.39
CA VAL A 105 -2.25 -21.46 13.19
C VAL A 105 -3.55 -21.31 13.96
N THR A 106 -4.68 -21.58 13.31
CA THR A 106 -6.01 -21.49 13.92
C THR A 106 -6.74 -22.82 13.88
N LEU A 107 -7.30 -23.22 15.01
CA LEU A 107 -8.10 -24.43 15.17
C LEU A 107 -9.26 -24.21 16.15
N ARG A 108 -10.48 -24.49 15.71
CA ARG A 108 -11.73 -24.31 16.46
C ARG A 108 -11.83 -22.92 17.09
N GLY A 109 -11.45 -21.90 16.32
CA GLY A 109 -11.45 -20.50 16.77
C GLY A 109 -10.34 -20.10 17.75
N ARG A 110 -9.44 -21.01 18.15
CA ARG A 110 -8.23 -20.68 18.93
C ARG A 110 -7.02 -20.53 18.02
N THR A 111 -6.10 -19.66 18.39
CA THR A 111 -4.91 -19.36 17.59
C THR A 111 -3.63 -19.58 18.38
N ALA A 112 -2.61 -20.12 17.72
CA ALA A 112 -1.25 -20.21 18.22
C ALA A 112 -0.28 -19.57 17.21
N ASN A 113 0.73 -18.87 17.71
CA ASN A 113 1.83 -18.35 16.90
C ASN A 113 3.06 -19.21 17.15
N THR A 114 3.70 -19.67 16.07
CA THR A 114 4.92 -20.46 16.14
C THR A 114 5.92 -19.99 15.09
N LEU A 115 7.18 -20.39 15.25
CA LEU A 115 8.24 -20.13 14.30
C LEU A 115 8.58 -21.46 13.61
N MET A 116 8.55 -21.47 12.28
CA MET A 116 8.77 -22.66 11.46
C MET A 116 9.96 -22.46 10.53
N VAL A 117 10.56 -23.55 10.06
CA VAL A 117 11.58 -23.57 9.02
C VAL A 117 10.92 -23.77 7.67
N LEU A 118 11.38 -23.03 6.68
CA LEU A 118 11.06 -23.32 5.30
C LEU A 118 11.94 -24.48 4.83
N ASP A 119 11.33 -25.64 4.57
CA ASP A 119 12.04 -26.85 4.15
C ASP A 119 11.48 -27.36 2.82
N THR A 120 12.16 -27.02 1.73
CA THR A 120 11.76 -27.48 0.38
C THR A 120 11.91 -28.99 0.18
N GLY A 121 12.56 -29.70 1.10
CA GLY A 121 12.71 -31.16 1.09
C GLY A 121 11.62 -31.90 1.86
N ALA A 122 10.76 -31.19 2.60
CA ALA A 122 9.69 -31.80 3.37
C ALA A 122 8.49 -32.16 2.47
N SER A 123 7.93 -33.35 2.65
CA SER A 123 6.73 -33.81 1.93
C SER A 123 5.43 -33.41 2.61
N SER A 124 5.48 -33.05 3.89
CA SER A 124 4.36 -32.56 4.69
C SER A 124 4.82 -31.48 5.67
N THR A 125 3.91 -30.57 6.00
CA THR A 125 4.13 -29.61 7.09
C THR A 125 4.06 -30.34 8.43
N VAL A 126 5.04 -30.12 9.30
CA VAL A 126 5.19 -30.82 10.58
C VAL A 126 5.22 -29.83 11.75
N PHE A 127 4.38 -30.09 12.74
CA PHE A 127 4.38 -29.39 14.03
C PHE A 127 4.80 -30.31 15.17
N HIS A 128 5.68 -29.84 16.06
CA HIS A 128 5.76 -30.40 17.41
C HIS A 128 4.51 -30.07 18.23
N ARG A 129 4.00 -31.07 18.94
CA ARG A 129 2.79 -30.96 19.77
C ARG A 129 2.91 -29.86 20.84
N ASP A 130 4.10 -29.65 21.40
CA ASP A 130 4.35 -28.71 22.49
C ASP A 130 4.05 -27.25 22.11
N LYS A 131 4.38 -26.80 20.88
CA LYS A 131 4.09 -25.42 20.45
C LYS A 131 2.62 -25.18 20.13
N LEU A 132 1.84 -26.25 19.99
CA LEU A 132 0.40 -26.19 19.74
C LEU A 132 -0.41 -26.50 21.00
N SER A 133 0.21 -26.56 22.18
CA SER A 133 -0.41 -26.91 23.46
C SER A 133 -1.63 -26.04 23.84
N GLN A 134 -1.73 -24.82 23.30
CA GLN A 134 -2.86 -23.92 23.53
C GLN A 134 -4.10 -24.24 22.66
N LEU A 135 -3.90 -25.05 21.61
CA LEU A 135 -4.95 -25.43 20.68
C LEU A 135 -5.64 -26.73 21.14
N PRO A 136 -6.95 -26.87 20.88
CA PRO A 136 -7.70 -28.08 21.22
C PRO A 136 -7.43 -29.16 20.16
N LEU A 137 -6.19 -29.64 20.10
CA LEU A 137 -5.73 -30.62 19.14
C LEU A 137 -6.39 -31.98 19.35
N ASP A 138 -7.11 -32.44 18.33
CA ASP A 138 -7.61 -33.81 18.21
C ASP A 138 -6.79 -34.52 17.12
N ALA A 139 -5.52 -34.79 17.45
CA ALA A 139 -4.57 -35.40 16.53
C ALA A 139 -4.75 -36.93 16.50
N ARG A 140 -4.88 -37.50 15.31
CA ARG A 140 -5.08 -38.95 15.13
C ARG A 140 -3.82 -39.61 14.59
N PRO A 141 -3.50 -40.86 14.99
CA PRO A 141 -2.37 -41.60 14.43
C PRO A 141 -2.42 -41.59 12.89
N SER A 142 -1.31 -41.27 12.25
CA SER A 142 -1.17 -41.17 10.79
C SER A 142 -0.07 -42.03 10.20
N GLY A 143 0.71 -42.72 11.02
CA GLY A 143 1.73 -43.66 10.59
C GLY A 143 3.09 -43.33 11.20
N TYR A 144 4.13 -43.44 10.38
CA TYR A 144 5.52 -43.21 10.79
C TYR A 144 6.25 -42.34 9.77
N ALA A 145 7.17 -41.49 10.25
CA ALA A 145 8.06 -40.70 9.42
C ALA A 145 9.51 -41.09 9.68
N ARG A 146 10.33 -41.05 8.63
CA ARG A 146 11.78 -41.21 8.71
C ARG A 146 12.43 -39.84 8.72
N VAL A 147 13.18 -39.53 9.77
CA VAL A 147 13.90 -38.26 9.89
C VAL A 147 15.31 -38.36 9.28
N ALA A 148 15.98 -37.22 9.12
CA ALA A 148 17.31 -37.13 8.51
C ALA A 148 18.40 -37.93 9.26
N SER A 149 18.23 -38.17 10.57
CA SER A 149 19.10 -39.05 11.36
C SER A 149 18.93 -40.54 11.02
N GLY A 150 17.89 -40.90 10.25
CA GLY A 150 17.52 -42.28 9.94
C GLY A 150 16.49 -42.88 10.89
N ASP A 151 16.21 -42.20 12.00
CA ASP A 151 15.23 -42.65 13.00
C ASP A 151 13.81 -42.65 12.43
N VAL A 152 12.97 -43.54 12.97
CA VAL A 152 11.56 -43.66 12.62
C VAL A 152 10.72 -43.20 13.79
N ILE A 153 9.90 -42.17 13.58
CA ILE A 153 9.04 -41.58 14.61
C ILE A 153 7.57 -41.82 14.26
N GLU A 154 6.74 -42.09 15.26
CA GLU A 154 5.29 -42.12 15.09
C GLU A 154 4.79 -40.71 14.77
N THR A 155 3.86 -40.61 13.82
CA THR A 155 3.22 -39.36 13.44
C THR A 155 1.73 -39.40 13.73
N PHE A 156 1.22 -38.23 14.09
CA PHE A 156 -0.19 -37.95 14.17
C PHE A 156 -0.53 -36.92 13.11
N SER A 157 -1.81 -36.77 12.78
CA SER A 157 -2.25 -35.72 11.87
C SER A 157 -3.47 -35.01 12.43
N ALA A 158 -3.55 -33.71 12.18
CA ALA A 158 -4.71 -32.89 12.48
C ALA A 158 -5.07 -32.01 11.29
N ARG A 159 -6.34 -31.64 11.20
CA ARG A 159 -6.83 -30.66 10.25
C ARG A 159 -7.05 -29.34 10.98
N PHE A 160 -6.43 -28.29 10.48
CA PHE A 160 -6.56 -26.94 11.00
C PHE A 160 -7.66 -26.20 10.27
N ASP A 161 -8.25 -25.20 10.92
CA ASP A 161 -9.18 -24.30 10.24
C ASP A 161 -8.40 -23.45 9.23
N ARG A 162 -7.22 -22.98 9.67
CA ARG A 162 -6.39 -22.05 8.89
C ARG A 162 -4.94 -22.04 9.35
N ILE A 163 -4.02 -21.93 8.40
CA ILE A 163 -2.60 -21.59 8.61
C ILE A 163 -2.29 -20.30 7.83
N GLU A 164 -1.66 -19.34 8.49
CA GLU A 164 -1.30 -18.03 7.94
C GLU A 164 0.22 -17.83 8.01
N ILE A 165 0.80 -17.46 6.86
CA ILE A 165 2.23 -17.18 6.66
C ILE A 165 2.32 -15.81 5.99
N GLY A 166 2.61 -14.76 6.77
CA GLY A 166 2.54 -13.39 6.27
C GLY A 166 1.16 -13.07 5.66
N PRO A 167 1.08 -12.58 4.41
CA PRO A 167 -0.19 -12.29 3.73
C PRO A 167 -0.87 -13.55 3.16
N TYR A 168 -0.20 -14.70 3.19
CA TYR A 168 -0.71 -15.94 2.64
C TYR A 168 -1.53 -16.72 3.65
N ARG A 169 -2.66 -17.24 3.18
CA ARG A 169 -3.65 -17.96 3.99
C ARG A 169 -3.97 -19.29 3.33
N ILE A 170 -3.90 -20.36 4.11
CA ILE A 170 -4.27 -21.71 3.70
C ILE A 170 -5.43 -22.16 4.59
N ASP A 171 -6.59 -22.46 3.99
CA ASP A 171 -7.80 -22.87 4.69
C ASP A 171 -7.95 -24.40 4.70
N GLY A 172 -8.35 -24.95 5.85
CA GLY A 172 -8.54 -26.38 6.03
C GLY A 172 -7.31 -27.29 5.88
N PRO A 173 -6.04 -26.84 6.08
CA PRO A 173 -4.88 -27.68 5.80
C PRO A 173 -4.77 -28.84 6.78
N ARG A 174 -4.25 -29.97 6.29
CA ARG A 174 -3.80 -31.09 7.13
C ARG A 174 -2.30 -30.95 7.35
N ALA A 175 -1.86 -31.15 8.59
CA ALA A 175 -0.44 -31.20 8.92
C ALA A 175 -0.17 -32.34 9.89
N ASP A 176 1.08 -32.80 9.87
CA ASP A 176 1.55 -33.85 10.76
C ASP A 176 1.99 -33.25 12.09
N ILE A 177 1.81 -34.03 13.14
CA ILE A 177 2.09 -33.68 14.53
C ILE A 177 3.00 -34.77 15.08
N ILE A 178 4.11 -34.34 15.65
CA ILE A 178 5.09 -35.23 16.28
C ILE A 178 5.27 -34.87 17.75
N ASP A 179 5.55 -35.89 18.56
CA ASP A 179 5.90 -35.74 19.96
C ASP A 179 7.41 -35.61 20.10
N PHE A 180 7.87 -34.63 20.86
CA PHE A 180 9.30 -34.35 21.02
C PHE A 180 9.88 -35.16 22.19
N GLN A 181 10.87 -36.00 21.91
CA GLN A 181 11.74 -36.63 22.93
C GLN A 181 13.21 -36.63 22.44
N GLY A 182 14.01 -35.61 22.76
CA GLY A 182 15.48 -35.65 22.58
C GLY A 182 16.22 -34.30 22.49
N ALA A 183 17.42 -34.19 23.08
CA ALA A 183 18.15 -32.93 23.34
C ALA A 183 18.80 -32.20 22.13
N LEU A 184 18.40 -32.47 20.89
CA LEU A 184 18.88 -31.76 19.70
C LEU A 184 17.69 -31.26 18.89
N GLY A 185 17.61 -29.93 18.78
CA GLY A 185 16.46 -29.21 18.21
C GLY A 185 16.18 -29.57 16.76
N HIS A 186 15.29 -30.53 16.55
CA HIS A 186 14.56 -30.64 15.29
C HIS A 186 13.55 -29.50 15.24
N MET A 187 13.70 -28.67 14.22
CA MET A 187 12.89 -27.49 14.02
C MET A 187 11.65 -27.87 13.21
N MET A 188 10.51 -27.23 13.48
CA MET A 188 9.30 -27.42 12.68
C MET A 188 9.57 -27.09 11.22
N ALA A 189 9.02 -27.85 10.27
CA ALA A 189 9.23 -27.66 8.84
C ALA A 189 7.89 -27.43 8.14
N CYS A 190 7.84 -26.44 7.25
CA CYS A 190 6.71 -26.13 6.38
C CYS A 190 6.96 -26.63 4.96
#